data_AF-A0A454D105-F1
#
_entry.id   AF-A0A454D105-F1
#
_cell.length_a   1.000
_cell.length_b   1.000
_cell.length_c   1.000
_cell.angle_alpha   90.00
_cell.angle_beta   90.00
_cell.angle_gamma   90.00
#
_symmetry.space_group_name_H-M   'P 1'
#
loop_
_entity.id
_entity.type
_entity.pdbx_description
1 polymer ?
#
loop_
_entity_poly.entity_id
_entity_poly.type
_entity_poly.pdbx_seq_one_letter_code
_entity_poly.pdbx_strand_id
1 'polypeptide(L)'
;QSIFDRYVTYADFWIQDQEYRDPETGQLFDRASLNAELEKIEKTAGISNPKDFRNEIVNFVLRAKANNNGQNPVWTSYEKLRTVIEKKMFSNTEELLPVISFNAKTSSEDQKKHDDFVARMMEKGYTEKQVRLLSEWYLRVRKSS
;
A
#
# COMPACT_ATOMS: atom_id res chain seq x y z
N GLN A 1 5.94 7.01 -7.95
CA GLN A 1 5.40 5.67 -8.33
C GLN A 1 4.55 5.10 -7.18
N SER A 2 3.47 4.35 -7.43
CA SER A 2 2.70 3.69 -6.34
C SER A 2 3.52 2.59 -5.67
N ILE A 3 3.28 2.32 -4.38
CA ILE A 3 3.89 1.18 -3.66
C ILE A 3 3.61 -0.14 -4.41
N PHE A 4 2.43 -0.27 -5.02
CA PHE A 4 2.05 -1.43 -5.84
C PHE A 4 2.96 -1.58 -7.06
N ASP A 5 3.08 -0.52 -7.88
CA ASP A 5 3.86 -0.56 -9.11
C ASP A 5 5.34 -0.82 -8.81
N ARG A 6 5.86 -0.24 -7.73
CA ARG A 6 7.23 -0.49 -7.27
C ARG A 6 7.43 -1.95 -6.84
N TYR A 7 6.49 -2.49 -6.05
CA TYR A 7 6.54 -3.91 -5.63
C TYR A 7 6.54 -4.85 -6.84
N VAL A 8 5.66 -4.62 -7.81
CA VAL A 8 5.57 -5.43 -9.03
C VAL A 8 6.86 -5.37 -9.83
N THR A 9 7.43 -4.17 -9.98
CA THR A 9 8.71 -3.97 -10.68
C THR A 9 9.82 -4.74 -9.98
N TYR A 10 9.98 -4.57 -8.66
CA TYR A 10 11.04 -5.24 -7.92
C TYR A 10 10.89 -6.76 -7.95
N ALA A 11 9.65 -7.26 -7.86
CA ALA A 11 9.35 -8.68 -7.96
C ALA A 11 9.71 -9.25 -9.34
N ASP A 12 9.42 -8.52 -10.42
CA ASP A 12 9.76 -8.93 -11.79
C ASP A 12 11.29 -9.03 -11.99
N PHE A 13 12.04 -8.00 -11.61
CA PHE A 13 13.50 -8.01 -11.67
C PHE A 13 14.10 -9.13 -10.81
N TRP A 14 13.54 -9.38 -9.62
CA TRP A 14 13.99 -10.46 -8.74
C TRP A 14 13.71 -11.87 -9.32
N ILE A 15 12.59 -12.05 -10.03
CA ILE A 15 12.25 -13.30 -10.72
C ILE A 15 13.19 -13.52 -11.91
N GLN A 16 13.44 -12.47 -12.69
CA GLN A 16 14.30 -12.51 -13.88
C GLN A 16 15.80 -12.56 -13.55
N ASP A 17 16.16 -12.44 -12.28
CA ASP A 17 17.55 -12.39 -11.82
C ASP A 17 18.34 -11.22 -12.44
N GLN A 18 17.68 -10.07 -12.55
CA GLN A 18 18.26 -8.85 -13.11
C GLN A 18 18.44 -7.79 -12.04
N GLU A 19 19.46 -6.96 -12.22
CA GLU A 19 19.66 -5.78 -11.40
C GLU A 19 18.67 -4.69 -11.78
N TYR A 20 18.12 -4.02 -10.77
CA TYR A 20 17.24 -2.88 -10.98
C TYR A 20 17.99 -1.60 -10.66
N ARG A 21 17.98 -0.64 -11.60
CA ARG A 21 18.45 0.71 -11.36
C ARG A 21 17.27 1.63 -11.17
N ASP A 22 17.15 2.21 -9.99
CA ASP A 22 16.10 3.17 -9.70
C ASP A 22 16.31 4.44 -10.55
N PRO A 23 15.32 4.85 -11.37
CA PRO A 23 15.48 5.97 -12.29
C PRO A 23 15.44 7.34 -11.59
N GLU A 24 14.88 7.42 -10.37
CA GLU A 24 14.75 8.68 -9.63
C GLU A 24 16.01 8.96 -8.80
N THR A 25 16.58 7.92 -8.19
CA THR A 25 17.72 8.04 -7.26
C THR A 25 19.05 7.56 -7.86
N GLY A 26 19.00 6.78 -8.94
CA GLY A 26 20.17 6.13 -9.53
C GLY A 26 20.68 4.92 -8.74
N GLN A 27 20.03 4.55 -7.64
CA GLN A 27 20.42 3.42 -6.79
C GLN A 27 20.33 2.10 -7.55
N LEU A 28 21.38 1.28 -7.45
CA LEU A 28 21.40 -0.07 -8.01
C LEU A 28 20.97 -1.07 -6.93
N PHE A 29 20.04 -1.94 -7.29
CA PHE A 29 19.56 -3.04 -6.47
C PHE A 29 19.92 -4.36 -7.13
N ASP A 30 20.79 -5.12 -6.46
CA ASP A 30 21.05 -6.51 -6.81
C ASP A 30 19.90 -7.42 -6.33
N ARG A 31 19.95 -8.70 -6.70
CA ARG A 31 18.90 -9.67 -6.34
C ARG A 31 18.69 -9.76 -4.83
N ALA A 32 19.76 -9.67 -4.04
CA ALA A 32 19.69 -9.75 -2.58
C ALA A 32 18.98 -8.53 -1.98
N SER A 33 19.30 -7.33 -2.48
CA SER A 33 18.70 -6.07 -2.08
C SER A 33 17.23 -6.00 -2.48
N LEU A 34 16.89 -6.46 -3.70
CA LEU A 34 15.51 -6.61 -4.13
C LEU A 34 14.73 -7.56 -3.21
N ASN A 35 15.32 -8.70 -2.84
CA ASN A 35 14.70 -9.63 -1.89
C ASN A 35 14.41 -8.97 -0.55
N ALA A 36 15.37 -8.20 -0.02
CA ALA A 36 15.22 -7.52 1.26
C ALA A 36 14.08 -6.48 1.23
N GLU A 37 13.96 -5.70 0.15
CA GLU A 37 12.87 -4.72 -0.01
C GLU A 37 11.50 -5.38 -0.15
N LEU A 38 11.41 -6.48 -0.91
CA LEU A 38 10.19 -7.25 -1.08
C LEU A 38 9.75 -7.91 0.24
N GLU A 39 10.69 -8.52 0.97
CA GLU A 39 10.42 -9.17 2.26
C GLU A 39 9.86 -8.21 3.31
N LYS A 40 10.30 -6.95 3.32
CA LYS A 40 9.74 -5.92 4.23
C LYS A 40 8.24 -5.72 4.02
N ILE A 41 7.73 -5.94 2.81
CA ILE A 41 6.29 -5.83 2.51
C ILE A 41 5.59 -7.15 2.84
N GLU A 42 6.20 -8.26 2.43
CA GLU A 42 5.62 -9.61 2.53
C GLU A 42 5.51 -10.10 3.98
N LYS A 43 6.52 -9.84 4.82
CA LYS A 43 6.52 -10.20 6.25
C LYS A 43 5.43 -9.47 7.01
N THR A 44 5.30 -8.15 6.83
CA THR A 44 4.23 -7.35 7.44
C THR A 44 2.84 -7.81 7.01
N ALA A 45 2.74 -8.37 5.80
CA ALA A 45 1.49 -8.91 5.29
C ALA A 45 1.16 -10.34 5.75
N GLY A 46 2.10 -11.04 6.38
CA GLY A 46 1.94 -12.45 6.73
C GLY A 46 1.96 -13.39 5.51
N ILE A 47 2.69 -13.03 4.45
CA ILE A 47 2.87 -13.90 3.28
C ILE A 47 3.87 -15.01 3.62
N SER A 48 3.37 -16.24 3.73
CA SER A 48 4.19 -17.40 4.12
C SER A 48 5.06 -17.96 2.99
N ASN A 49 4.70 -17.72 1.72
CA ASN A 49 5.46 -18.17 0.55
C ASN A 49 5.72 -17.00 -0.42
N PRO A 50 6.77 -16.20 -0.16
CA PRO A 50 7.12 -15.02 -0.95
C PRO A 50 7.35 -15.30 -2.43
N LYS A 51 8.03 -16.40 -2.76
CA LYS A 51 8.39 -16.71 -4.15
C LYS A 51 7.15 -16.93 -5.00
N ASP A 52 6.22 -17.75 -4.55
CA ASP A 52 5.00 -18.03 -5.30
C ASP A 52 4.11 -16.79 -5.38
N PHE A 53 4.03 -16.01 -4.30
CA PHE A 53 3.28 -14.76 -4.28
C PHE A 53 3.83 -13.74 -5.30
N ARG A 54 5.15 -13.53 -5.35
CA ARG A 54 5.80 -12.66 -6.33
C ARG A 54 5.46 -13.09 -7.76
N ASN A 55 5.57 -14.39 -8.05
CA ASN A 55 5.23 -14.94 -9.37
C ASN A 55 3.75 -14.74 -9.72
N GLU A 56 2.84 -14.98 -8.76
CA GLU A 56 1.40 -14.81 -8.95
C GLU A 56 1.06 -13.36 -9.32
N ILE A 57 1.63 -12.40 -8.59
CA ILE A 57 1.45 -10.95 -8.79
C ILE A 57 1.98 -10.49 -10.14
N VAL A 58 3.23 -10.84 -10.48
CA VAL A 58 3.84 -10.42 -11.74
C VAL A 58 3.05 -10.96 -12.93
N ASN A 59 2.67 -12.24 -12.88
CA ASN A 59 1.84 -12.86 -13.92
C ASN A 59 0.45 -12.23 -14.02
N PHE A 60 -0.17 -11.88 -12.89
CA PHE A 60 -1.44 -11.15 -12.88
C PHE A 60 -1.31 -9.80 -13.59
N VAL A 61 -0.30 -9.01 -13.26
CA VAL A 61 -0.09 -7.68 -13.87
C VAL A 61 0.25 -7.79 -15.35
N LEU A 62 1.09 -8.73 -15.76
CA LEU A 62 1.41 -8.96 -17.17
C LEU A 62 0.15 -9.33 -17.98
N ARG A 63 -0.70 -10.23 -17.45
CA ARG A 63 -1.97 -10.58 -18.10
C ARG A 63 -2.94 -9.40 -18.15
N ALA A 64 -3.06 -8.65 -17.06
CA ALA A 64 -3.94 -7.48 -17.01
C ALA A 64 -3.50 -6.39 -18.00
N LYS A 65 -2.19 -6.14 -18.10
CA LYS A 65 -1.61 -5.25 -19.12
C LYS A 65 -1.93 -5.71 -20.54
N ALA A 66 -1.71 -6.99 -20.83
CA ALA A 66 -2.01 -7.56 -22.14
C ALA A 66 -3.49 -7.38 -22.52
N ASN A 67 -4.40 -7.47 -21.54
CA ASN A 67 -5.84 -7.32 -21.75
C ASN A 67 -6.33 -5.86 -21.74
N ASN A 68 -5.56 -4.91 -21.21
CA ASN A 68 -5.95 -3.51 -21.03
C ASN A 68 -5.11 -2.53 -21.86
N ASN A 69 -4.77 -2.87 -23.11
CA ASN A 69 -3.96 -2.03 -24.00
C ASN A 69 -2.64 -1.54 -23.37
N GLY A 70 -1.99 -2.39 -22.57
CA GLY A 70 -0.73 -2.07 -21.89
C GLY A 70 -0.87 -1.30 -20.59
N GLN A 71 -2.09 -0.95 -20.15
CA GLN A 71 -2.30 -0.24 -18.89
C GLN A 71 -2.16 -1.18 -17.68
N ASN A 72 -1.47 -0.71 -16.64
CA ASN A 72 -1.38 -1.44 -15.38
C ASN A 72 -2.78 -1.63 -14.78
N PRO A 73 -3.08 -2.79 -14.17
CA PRO A 73 -4.27 -2.92 -13.36
C PRO A 73 -4.22 -1.95 -12.18
N VAL A 74 -5.38 -1.42 -11.79
CA VAL A 74 -5.49 -0.67 -10.54
C VAL A 74 -5.11 -1.57 -9.36
N TRP A 75 -4.32 -1.07 -8.42
CA TRP A 75 -3.82 -1.86 -7.29
C TRP A 75 -4.94 -2.51 -6.44
N THR A 76 -6.14 -1.94 -6.48
CA THR A 76 -7.35 -2.44 -5.81
C THR A 76 -7.95 -3.68 -6.45
N SER A 77 -7.58 -4.04 -7.68
CA SER A 77 -8.14 -5.19 -8.39
C SER A 77 -7.54 -6.52 -7.96
N TYR A 78 -6.46 -6.51 -7.16
CA TYR A 78 -5.82 -7.72 -6.68
C TYR A 78 -6.01 -7.89 -5.17
N GLU A 79 -7.00 -8.68 -4.77
CA GLU A 79 -7.47 -8.77 -3.38
C GLU A 79 -6.36 -9.08 -2.37
N LYS A 80 -5.47 -10.04 -2.67
CA LYS A 80 -4.38 -10.41 -1.76
C LYS A 80 -3.40 -9.26 -1.51
N LEU A 81 -3.01 -8.54 -2.56
CA LEU A 81 -2.09 -7.39 -2.45
C LEU A 81 -2.81 -6.13 -1.99
N ARG A 82 -4.12 -6.02 -2.24
CA ARG A 82 -4.97 -5.00 -1.64
C ARG A 82 -4.95 -5.13 -0.13
N THR A 83 -5.17 -6.31 0.45
CA THR A 83 -5.09 -6.52 1.90
C THR A 83 -3.69 -6.24 2.45
N VAL A 84 -2.63 -6.56 1.71
CA VAL A 84 -1.23 -6.24 2.08
C VAL A 84 -0.97 -4.74 2.09
N ILE A 85 -1.36 -4.03 1.01
CA ILE A 85 -1.20 -2.59 0.87
C ILE A 85 -2.06 -1.91 1.92
N GLU A 86 -3.32 -2.32 2.08
CA GLU A 86 -4.20 -1.87 3.14
C GLU A 86 -3.51 -2.05 4.50
N LYS A 87 -3.10 -3.26 4.90
CA LYS A 87 -2.41 -3.49 6.19
C LYS A 87 -1.15 -2.63 6.36
N LYS A 88 -0.30 -2.52 5.34
CA LYS A 88 0.92 -1.70 5.39
C LYS A 88 0.59 -0.20 5.49
N MET A 89 -0.42 0.25 4.74
CA MET A 89 -0.96 1.59 4.80
C MET A 89 -1.57 1.86 6.19
N PHE A 90 -2.25 0.87 6.78
CA PHE A 90 -2.85 0.93 8.12
C PHE A 90 -1.80 0.97 9.24
N SER A 91 -0.77 0.12 9.22
CA SER A 91 0.31 0.11 10.23
C SER A 91 1.15 1.39 10.20
N ASN A 92 1.41 1.97 9.03
CA ASN A 92 2.01 3.32 8.93
C ASN A 92 1.05 4.43 9.42
N THR A 93 -0.27 4.17 9.48
CA THR A 93 -1.28 5.12 9.94
C THR A 93 -1.61 4.96 11.43
N GLU A 94 -1.34 3.80 12.03
CA GLU A 94 -1.41 3.58 13.48
C GLU A 94 -0.41 4.48 14.23
N GLU A 95 0.79 4.68 13.68
CA GLU A 95 1.75 5.69 14.18
C GLU A 95 1.30 7.15 13.94
N LEU A 96 0.37 7.39 13.01
CA LEU A 96 -0.15 8.73 12.69
C LEU A 96 -1.42 9.10 13.47
N LEU A 97 -1.91 8.24 14.36
CA LEU A 97 -3.14 8.50 15.11
C LEU A 97 -2.87 8.88 16.58
N PRO A 98 -2.94 10.19 16.87
CA PRO A 98 -3.70 10.66 18.01
C PRO A 98 -4.93 11.48 17.59
N VAL A 99 -6.08 10.97 18.04
CA VAL A 99 -7.34 11.65 18.38
C VAL A 99 -8.04 12.45 17.28
N ILE A 100 -9.10 11.87 16.69
CA ILE A 100 -10.45 12.45 16.79
C ILE A 100 -11.43 11.30 16.99
N SER A 101 -11.88 11.11 18.22
CA SER A 101 -13.11 10.38 18.48
C SER A 101 -14.25 11.17 17.84
N PHE A 102 -14.73 10.71 16.68
CA PHE A 102 -15.93 11.23 16.05
C PHE A 102 -17.13 10.96 16.97
N ASN A 103 -17.45 11.92 17.83
CA ASN A 103 -18.78 12.04 18.42
C ASN A 103 -19.48 13.18 17.68
N ALA A 104 -20.75 12.99 17.36
CA ALA A 104 -21.60 13.93 16.61
C ALA A 104 -21.84 15.29 17.30
N LYS A 105 -21.07 15.61 18.35
CA LYS A 105 -21.03 16.88 19.10
C LYS A 105 -19.60 17.47 19.09
N THR A 106 -18.92 17.45 17.95
CA THR A 106 -17.51 17.89 17.85
C THR A 106 -17.43 19.41 17.63
N SER A 107 -16.41 20.04 18.21
CA SER A 107 -16.17 21.47 18.10
C SER A 107 -15.65 21.84 16.70
N SER A 108 -15.69 23.12 16.33
CA SER A 108 -15.09 23.62 15.08
C SER A 108 -13.59 23.33 14.97
N GLU A 109 -12.90 23.20 16.11
CA GLU A 109 -11.48 22.85 16.17
C GLU A 109 -11.22 21.38 15.82
N ASP A 110 -12.13 20.48 16.22
CA ASP A 110 -12.04 19.06 15.88
C ASP A 110 -12.30 18.84 14.38
N GLN A 111 -13.25 19.56 13.79
CA GLN A 111 -13.50 19.49 12.35
C GLN A 111 -12.24 19.91 11.56
N LYS A 112 -11.59 21.00 11.97
CA LYS A 112 -10.37 21.46 11.32
C LYS A 112 -9.24 20.43 11.41
N LYS A 113 -9.05 19.80 12.58
CA LYS A 113 -8.06 18.73 12.76
C LYS A 113 -8.36 17.52 11.88
N HIS A 114 -9.64 17.22 11.62
CA HIS A 114 -10.07 16.16 10.73
C HIS A 114 -9.68 16.47 9.29
N ASP A 115 -10.01 17.67 8.83
CA ASP A 115 -9.72 18.12 7.47
C ASP A 115 -8.19 18.14 7.22
N ASP A 116 -7.40 18.60 8.21
CA ASP A 116 -5.93 18.58 8.16
C ASP A 116 -5.35 17.15 8.14
N PHE A 117 -6.03 16.18 8.78
CA PHE A 117 -5.67 14.77 8.69
C PHE A 117 -5.98 14.20 7.29
N VAL A 118 -7.17 14.49 6.76
CA VAL A 118 -7.57 14.06 5.41
C VAL A 118 -6.60 14.63 4.37
N ALA A 119 -6.26 15.90 4.46
CA ALA A 119 -5.30 16.55 3.57
C ALA A 119 -3.92 15.88 3.60
N ARG A 120 -3.36 15.62 4.79
CA ARG A 120 -2.05 14.93 4.94
C ARG A 120 -2.07 13.51 4.41
N MET A 121 -3.19 12.80 4.55
CA MET A 121 -3.33 11.47 3.95
C MET A 121 -3.46 11.57 2.43
N MET A 122 -4.15 12.57 1.91
CA MET A 122 -4.24 12.81 0.47
C MET A 122 -2.89 13.17 -0.16
N GLU A 123 -2.06 13.97 0.53
CA GLU A 123 -0.67 14.25 0.12
C GLU A 123 0.20 12.98 0.05
N LYS A 124 -0.11 11.97 0.87
CA LYS A 124 0.53 10.64 0.83
C LYS A 124 -0.02 9.71 -0.26
N GLY A 125 -0.92 10.21 -1.11
CA GLY A 125 -1.48 9.48 -2.25
C GLY A 125 -2.77 8.70 -1.96
N TYR A 126 -3.43 8.98 -0.84
CA TYR A 126 -4.72 8.38 -0.51
C TYR A 126 -5.87 9.20 -1.12
N THR A 127 -6.96 8.54 -1.46
CA THR A 127 -8.21 9.23 -1.83
C THR A 127 -9.03 9.54 -0.58
N GLU A 128 -9.81 10.61 -0.61
CA GLU A 128 -10.72 10.99 0.49
C GLU A 128 -11.65 9.83 0.91
N LYS A 129 -12.16 9.08 -0.08
CA LYS A 129 -12.98 7.88 0.16
C LYS A 129 -12.23 6.79 0.94
N GLN A 130 -10.94 6.58 0.62
CA GLN A 130 -10.12 5.64 1.38
C GLN A 130 -9.96 6.14 2.81
N VAL A 131 -9.54 7.40 3.01
CA VAL A 131 -9.34 7.99 4.34
C VAL A 131 -10.59 7.85 5.21
N ARG A 132 -11.77 8.14 4.66
CA ARG A 132 -13.04 7.97 5.35
C ARG A 132 -13.31 6.52 5.78
N LEU A 133 -13.10 5.55 4.89
CA LEU A 133 -13.26 4.13 5.20
C LEU A 133 -12.26 3.66 6.29
N LEU A 134 -11.03 4.18 6.28
CA LEU A 134 -10.04 3.90 7.34
C LEU A 134 -10.55 4.39 8.70
N SER A 135 -11.06 5.63 8.76
CA SER A 135 -11.59 6.23 9.99
C SER A 135 -12.81 5.48 10.53
N GLU A 136 -13.75 5.08 9.66
CA GLU A 136 -14.95 4.34 10.05
C GLU A 136 -14.63 2.94 10.60
N TRP A 137 -13.69 2.22 9.98
CA TRP A 137 -13.23 0.92 10.46
C TRP A 137 -12.57 1.02 11.84
N TYR A 138 -11.69 2.01 12.06
CA TYR A 138 -11.00 2.23 13.33
C TYR A 138 -11.99 2.45 14.49
N LEU A 139 -13.02 3.29 14.26
CA LEU A 139 -14.08 3.52 15.25
C LEU A 139 -14.87 2.25 15.59
N ARG A 140 -15.04 1.34 14.62
CA ARG A 140 -15.71 0.06 14.83
C ARG A 140 -14.87 -0.88 15.68
N VAL A 141 -13.60 -1.07 15.33
CA VAL A 141 -12.68 -1.98 16.05
C VAL A 141 -12.48 -1.54 17.50
N ARG A 142 -12.29 -0.23 17.74
CA ARG A 142 -12.13 0.30 19.09
C ARG A 142 -13.41 0.18 19.94
N LYS A 143 -14.60 0.24 19.34
CA LYS A 143 -15.86 0.02 20.07
C LYS A 143 -16.13 -1.46 20.38
N SER A 144 -15.42 -2.37 19.72
CA SER A 144 -15.54 -3.82 19.90
C SER A 144 -14.42 -4.43 20.76
N SER A 145 -13.51 -3.61 21.31
CA SER A 145 -12.43 -3.99 22.24
C SER A 145 -12.69 -3.51 23.66
#